data_AF-A0A220MRZ1-F1
#
_entry.id   AF-A0A220MRZ1-F1
#
_cell.length_a   1.000
_cell.length_b   1.000
_cell.length_c   1.000
_cell.angle_alpha   90.00
_cell.angle_beta   90.00
_cell.angle_gamma   90.00
#
_symmetry.space_group_name_H-M   'P 1'
#
loop_
_entity.id
_entity.type
_entity.pdbx_description
1 polymer ?
#
loop_
_entity_poly.entity_id
_entity_poly.type
_entity_poly.pdbx_seq_one_letter_code
_entity_poly.pdbx_strand_id
1 'polypeptide(L)'
;MTLGRSKNVKGIVNALKKGTPKAADLKYAESGARDISPEQFFKEEAIAEEMYEKFRNLGTKDVEAIAKNTGFPLSRVQRIKDHVFNNTHIKDHGIGKFDPDYELAHAWERLMNGKYLDSDIQLLHHEIFESKFEGIFKTNYRTAHDKTIESGRTWDWEKNYEE
;
A
#
# COMPACT_ATOMS: atom_id res chain seq x y z
N MET A 1 -19.10 -24.81 -0.17
CA MET A 1 -19.42 -24.55 -1.59
C MET A 1 -18.27 -23.76 -2.19
N THR A 2 -17.44 -24.44 -2.97
CA THR A 2 -16.21 -23.89 -3.55
C THR A 2 -16.48 -23.71 -5.03
N LEU A 3 -16.64 -22.49 -5.52
CA LEU A 3 -16.67 -22.19 -6.95
C LEU A 3 -16.37 -20.71 -7.22
N GLY A 4 -15.29 -20.46 -7.97
CA GLY A 4 -15.37 -19.52 -9.08
C GLY A 4 -14.70 -18.15 -8.97
N ARG A 5 -13.37 -18.06 -8.76
CA ARG A 5 -12.59 -16.88 -9.19
C ARG A 5 -11.46 -17.16 -10.18
N SER A 6 -11.00 -18.41 -10.27
CA SER A 6 -9.94 -18.85 -11.21
C SER A 6 -10.31 -18.72 -12.71
N LYS A 7 -11.59 -18.55 -13.05
CA LYS A 7 -12.02 -18.40 -14.46
C LYS A 7 -11.89 -16.97 -15.02
N ASN A 8 -11.70 -15.96 -14.18
CA ASN A 8 -11.75 -14.56 -14.66
C ASN A 8 -10.43 -14.09 -15.30
N VAL A 9 -9.28 -14.60 -14.82
CA VAL A 9 -7.96 -14.23 -15.36
C VAL A 9 -7.76 -14.73 -16.79
N LYS A 10 -8.16 -15.99 -17.09
CA LYS A 10 -8.08 -16.54 -18.46
C LYS A 10 -9.04 -15.85 -19.44
N GLY A 11 -10.16 -15.32 -18.96
CA GLY A 11 -11.12 -14.56 -19.78
C GLY A 11 -10.55 -13.22 -20.24
N ILE A 12 -9.90 -12.50 -19.32
CA ILE A 12 -9.29 -11.19 -19.58
C ILE A 12 -8.10 -11.31 -20.54
N VAL A 13 -7.24 -12.31 -20.35
CA VAL A 13 -6.10 -12.58 -21.25
C VAL A 13 -6.57 -12.95 -22.67
N ASN A 14 -7.71 -13.62 -22.82
CA ASN A 14 -8.28 -13.93 -24.14
C ASN A 14 -9.02 -12.75 -24.78
N ALA A 15 -9.54 -11.80 -23.99
CA ALA A 15 -10.14 -10.55 -24.49
C ALA A 15 -9.07 -9.61 -25.05
N LEU A 16 -7.90 -9.52 -24.39
CA LEU A 16 -6.73 -8.76 -24.86
C LEU A 16 -6.17 -9.27 -26.20
N LYS A 17 -6.34 -10.57 -26.51
CA LYS A 17 -5.94 -11.17 -27.80
C LYS A 17 -6.89 -10.88 -28.96
N LYS A 18 -8.11 -10.40 -28.72
CA LYS A 18 -9.16 -10.25 -29.75
C LYS A 18 -9.37 -8.84 -30.28
N GLY A 19 -8.62 -7.86 -29.79
CA GLY A 19 -8.65 -6.50 -30.34
C GLY A 19 -8.12 -5.52 -29.33
N THR A 20 -7.15 -4.71 -29.75
CA THR A 20 -6.61 -3.59 -28.98
C THR A 20 -7.76 -2.72 -28.46
N PRO A 21 -7.91 -2.54 -27.14
CA PRO A 21 -8.86 -1.55 -26.63
C PRO A 21 -8.48 -0.19 -27.20
N LYS A 22 -9.49 0.56 -27.66
CA LYS A 22 -9.27 1.91 -28.19
C LYS A 22 -8.68 2.77 -27.08
N ALA A 23 -7.65 3.54 -27.41
CA ALA A 23 -6.89 4.40 -26.50
C ALA A 23 -7.72 5.42 -25.69
N ALA A 24 -9.03 5.54 -25.96
CA ALA A 24 -9.95 6.39 -25.22
C ALA A 24 -10.46 5.78 -23.90
N ASP A 25 -10.45 4.44 -23.75
CA ASP A 25 -11.03 3.76 -22.57
C ASP A 25 -10.03 3.57 -21.42
N LEU A 26 -8.76 3.95 -21.62
CA LEU A 26 -7.64 3.74 -20.71
C LEU A 26 -7.27 4.98 -19.88
N LYS A 27 -8.19 5.94 -19.76
CA LYS A 27 -7.91 7.25 -19.14
C LYS A 27 -7.98 7.32 -17.61
N TYR A 28 -8.27 6.24 -16.88
CA TYR A 28 -8.54 6.33 -15.44
C TYR A 28 -8.10 5.09 -14.65
N ALA A 29 -6.84 4.68 -14.78
CA ALA A 29 -6.18 3.96 -13.70
C ALA A 29 -5.53 5.02 -12.82
N GLU A 30 -6.18 5.41 -11.73
CA GLU A 30 -5.65 6.40 -10.77
C GLU A 30 -4.42 5.83 -10.07
N SER A 31 -3.27 5.94 -10.73
CA SER A 31 -1.94 5.56 -10.28
C SER A 31 -1.35 6.51 -9.23
N GLY A 32 -2.18 7.29 -8.54
CA GLY A 32 -1.69 8.33 -7.63
C GLY A 32 -0.79 9.36 -8.31
N ALA A 33 -1.10 9.73 -9.56
CA ALA A 33 -0.36 10.65 -10.43
C ALA A 33 0.87 10.08 -11.20
N ARG A 34 1.11 8.76 -11.19
CA ARG A 34 2.19 8.14 -11.99
C ARG A 34 1.81 7.97 -13.46
N ASP A 35 2.67 8.39 -14.38
CA ASP A 35 2.50 8.13 -15.81
C ASP A 35 2.97 6.71 -16.19
N ILE A 36 2.11 5.71 -15.94
CA ILE A 36 2.38 4.29 -16.25
C ILE A 36 1.35 3.72 -17.22
N SER A 37 1.77 2.70 -17.99
CA SER A 37 0.85 2.02 -18.90
C SER A 37 -0.22 1.24 -18.11
N PRO A 38 -1.42 1.06 -18.66
CA PRO A 38 -2.46 0.26 -18.01
C PRO A 38 -2.04 -1.19 -17.75
N GLU A 39 -1.23 -1.79 -18.63
CA GLU A 39 -0.68 -3.13 -18.41
C GLU A 39 0.26 -3.17 -17.21
N GLN A 40 1.11 -2.14 -17.07
CA GLN A 40 2.01 -2.02 -15.92
C GLN A 40 1.22 -1.80 -14.63
N PHE A 41 0.18 -0.96 -14.66
CA PHE A 41 -0.69 -0.72 -13.52
C PHE A 41 -1.31 -2.02 -12.98
N PHE A 42 -1.97 -2.81 -13.82
CA PHE A 42 -2.58 -4.07 -13.38
C PHE A 42 -1.55 -5.09 -12.87
N LYS A 43 -0.33 -5.05 -13.41
CA LYS A 43 0.77 -5.88 -12.94
C LYS A 43 1.24 -5.46 -11.54
N GLU A 44 1.39 -4.15 -11.31
CA GLU A 44 1.77 -3.60 -10.00
C GLU A 44 0.69 -3.86 -8.94
N GLU A 45 -0.60 -3.70 -9.27
CA GLU A 45 -1.72 -4.05 -8.38
C GLU A 45 -1.68 -5.53 -7.96
N ALA A 46 -1.47 -6.44 -8.92
CA ALA A 46 -1.38 -7.87 -8.63
C ALA A 46 -0.21 -8.21 -7.71
N ILE A 47 0.96 -7.58 -7.93
CA ILE A 47 2.13 -7.75 -7.06
C ILE A 47 1.85 -7.22 -5.65
N ALA A 48 1.26 -6.02 -5.55
CA ALA A 48 0.92 -5.40 -4.28
C ALA A 48 -0.06 -6.28 -3.48
N GLU A 49 -1.08 -6.86 -4.13
CA GLU A 49 -2.04 -7.76 -3.49
C GLU A 49 -1.35 -9.00 -2.90
N GLU A 50 -0.47 -9.66 -3.66
CA GLU A 50 0.31 -10.80 -3.19
C GLU A 50 1.23 -10.43 -2.00
N MET A 51 1.88 -9.26 -2.05
CA MET A 51 2.74 -8.78 -0.98
C MET A 51 1.95 -8.46 0.29
N TYR A 52 0.79 -7.80 0.18
CA TYR A 52 -0.08 -7.51 1.31
C TYR A 52 -0.59 -8.79 1.97
N GLU A 53 -1.01 -9.79 1.19
CA GLU A 53 -1.39 -11.10 1.72
C GLU A 53 -0.22 -11.77 2.46
N LYS A 54 0.98 -11.75 1.88
CA LYS A 54 2.21 -12.25 2.53
C LYS A 54 2.43 -11.54 3.87
N PHE A 55 2.42 -10.21 3.93
CA PHE A 55 2.69 -9.45 5.15
C PHE A 55 1.66 -9.71 6.25
N ARG A 56 0.37 -9.79 5.91
CA ARG A 56 -0.71 -10.17 6.84
C ARG A 56 -0.46 -11.56 7.47
N ASN A 57 0.12 -12.48 6.71
CA ASN A 57 0.39 -13.85 7.15
C ASN A 57 1.72 -14.04 7.91
N LEU A 58 2.57 -13.01 8.00
CA LEU A 58 3.89 -13.13 8.67
C LEU A 58 3.83 -13.11 10.20
N GLY A 59 2.66 -12.87 10.81
CA GLY A 59 2.57 -12.70 12.27
C GLY A 59 3.36 -11.46 12.72
N THR A 60 4.30 -11.61 13.64
CA THR A 60 5.15 -10.51 14.15
C THR A 60 6.55 -10.48 13.53
N LYS A 61 6.87 -11.40 12.61
CA LYS A 61 8.26 -11.56 12.10
C LYS A 61 8.78 -10.32 11.37
N ASP A 62 7.94 -9.69 10.56
CA ASP A 62 8.24 -8.43 9.88
C ASP A 62 8.37 -7.28 10.88
N VAL A 63 7.49 -7.20 11.87
CA VAL A 63 7.54 -6.21 12.95
C VAL A 63 8.87 -6.27 13.71
N GLU A 64 9.29 -7.48 14.08
CA GLU A 64 10.56 -7.72 14.76
C GLU A 64 11.76 -7.35 13.90
N ALA A 65 11.75 -7.72 12.62
CA ALA A 65 12.82 -7.39 11.68
C ALA A 65 12.93 -5.87 11.47
N ILE A 66 11.82 -5.19 11.20
CA ILE A 66 11.79 -3.75 10.98
C ILE A 66 12.25 -3.00 12.23
N ALA A 67 11.76 -3.37 13.42
CA ALA A 67 12.18 -2.75 14.68
C ALA A 67 13.69 -2.89 14.91
N LYS A 68 14.25 -4.08 14.62
CA LYS A 68 15.69 -4.33 14.71
C LYS A 68 16.48 -3.49 13.69
N ASN A 69 16.02 -3.40 12.46
CA ASN A 69 16.76 -2.73 11.37
C ASN A 69 16.72 -1.21 11.47
N THR A 70 15.63 -0.64 12.00
CA THR A 70 15.38 0.81 12.00
C THR A 70 15.54 1.45 13.38
N GLY A 71 15.56 0.66 14.45
CA GLY A 71 15.52 1.16 15.83
C GLY A 71 14.13 1.64 16.27
N PHE A 72 13.09 1.50 15.44
CA PHE A 72 11.73 1.82 15.86
C PHE A 72 11.25 0.86 16.98
N PRO A 73 10.51 1.36 17.98
CA PRO A 73 9.93 0.49 19.00
C PRO A 73 8.98 -0.55 18.37
N LEU A 74 9.10 -1.81 18.79
CA LEU A 74 8.23 -2.92 18.35
C LEU A 74 6.75 -2.55 18.36
N SER A 75 6.29 -1.89 19.43
CA SER A 75 4.88 -1.47 19.56
C SER A 75 4.45 -0.43 18.52
N ARG A 76 5.36 0.44 18.07
CA ARG A 76 5.06 1.40 17.00
C ARG A 76 5.02 0.71 15.65
N VAL A 77 5.96 -0.18 15.37
CA VAL A 77 5.98 -0.96 14.12
C VAL A 77 4.74 -1.86 14.03
N GLN A 78 4.36 -2.51 15.14
CA GLN A 78 3.13 -3.30 15.21
C GLN A 78 1.90 -2.44 14.91
N ARG A 79 1.81 -1.24 15.51
CA ARG A 79 0.70 -0.31 15.23
C ARG A 79 0.64 0.09 13.77
N ILE A 80 1.78 0.38 13.15
CA ILE A 80 1.86 0.71 11.71
C ILE A 80 1.38 -0.49 10.88
N LYS A 81 1.89 -1.70 11.17
CA LYS A 81 1.46 -2.92 10.49
C LYS A 81 -0.05 -3.09 10.57
N ASP A 82 -0.62 -2.91 11.77
CA ASP A 82 -2.05 -3.07 11.97
C ASP A 82 -2.84 -2.02 11.20
N HIS A 83 -2.42 -0.75 11.27
CA HIS A 83 -3.01 0.35 10.51
C HIS A 83 -3.02 0.08 9.00
N VAL A 84 -1.87 -0.24 8.43
CA VAL A 84 -1.72 -0.35 6.98
C VAL A 84 -2.35 -1.63 6.42
N PHE A 85 -2.19 -2.78 7.11
CA PHE A 85 -2.51 -4.08 6.53
C PHE A 85 -3.75 -4.75 7.12
N ASN A 86 -4.04 -4.55 8.40
CA ASN A 86 -4.99 -5.39 9.14
C ASN A 86 -6.31 -4.68 9.47
N ASN A 87 -6.24 -3.41 9.84
CA ASN A 87 -7.35 -2.63 10.34
C ASN A 87 -8.35 -2.28 9.23
N THR A 88 -9.56 -1.95 9.67
CA THR A 88 -10.64 -1.46 8.82
C THR A 88 -10.85 0.01 9.14
N HIS A 89 -10.97 0.82 8.10
CA HIS A 89 -11.03 2.28 8.18
C HIS A 89 -12.36 2.77 7.61
N ILE A 90 -12.78 3.95 8.07
CA ILE A 90 -13.82 4.72 7.38
C ILE A 90 -13.12 5.42 6.21
N LYS A 91 -13.38 4.93 4.99
CA LYS A 91 -12.91 5.49 3.73
C LYS A 91 -13.97 6.42 3.13
N ASP A 92 -13.58 7.18 2.11
CA ASP A 92 -14.49 8.10 1.40
C ASP A 92 -15.71 7.35 0.80
N HIS A 93 -15.50 6.09 0.40
CA HIS A 93 -16.51 5.25 -0.24
C HIS A 93 -16.84 3.97 0.54
N GLY A 94 -16.87 4.05 1.87
CA GLY A 94 -17.35 2.97 2.75
C GLY A 94 -16.35 2.54 3.80
N ILE A 95 -16.61 1.38 4.42
CA ILE A 95 -15.80 0.84 5.52
C ILE A 95 -15.06 -0.39 5.02
N GLY A 96 -13.73 -0.39 5.12
CA GLY A 96 -12.90 -1.47 4.59
C GLY A 96 -11.43 -1.33 4.96
N LYS A 97 -10.65 -2.37 4.65
CA LYS A 97 -9.19 -2.26 4.68
C LYS A 97 -8.70 -1.31 3.58
N PHE A 98 -7.46 -0.85 3.70
CA PHE A 98 -6.80 -0.18 2.59
C PHE A 98 -6.59 -1.12 1.41
N ASP A 99 -6.70 -0.54 0.23
CA ASP A 99 -6.38 -1.21 -1.02
C ASP A 99 -4.85 -1.32 -1.13
N PRO A 100 -4.29 -2.40 -1.72
CA PRO A 100 -2.85 -2.57 -1.80
C PRO A 100 -2.16 -1.45 -2.59
N ASP A 101 -1.06 -0.93 -2.04
CA ASP A 101 -0.20 0.06 -2.69
C ASP A 101 1.17 -0.56 -2.99
N TYR A 102 1.59 -0.47 -4.25
CA TYR A 102 2.80 -1.09 -4.77
C TYR A 102 4.08 -0.53 -4.12
N GLU A 103 4.18 0.80 -3.98
CA GLU A 103 5.37 1.44 -3.41
C GLU A 103 5.45 1.20 -1.91
N LEU A 104 4.30 1.16 -1.24
CA LEU A 104 4.22 0.88 0.19
C LEU A 104 4.65 -0.56 0.45
N ALA A 105 4.18 -1.50 -0.38
CA ALA A 105 4.54 -2.90 -0.26
C ALA A 105 6.06 -3.09 -0.39
N HIS A 106 6.67 -2.43 -1.38
CA HIS A 106 8.12 -2.48 -1.57
C HIS A 106 8.89 -1.77 -0.46
N ALA A 107 8.42 -0.64 0.05
CA ALA A 107 8.99 0.02 1.23
C ALA A 107 8.98 -0.90 2.45
N TRP A 108 7.87 -1.57 2.73
CA TRP A 108 7.75 -2.54 3.83
C TRP A 108 8.75 -3.70 3.69
N GLU A 109 8.90 -4.24 2.47
CA GLU A 109 9.88 -5.30 2.21
C GLU A 109 11.33 -4.82 2.39
N ARG A 110 11.66 -3.61 1.93
CA ARG A 110 13.00 -3.02 2.15
C ARG A 110 13.30 -2.80 3.63
N LEU A 111 12.33 -2.30 4.40
CA LEU A 111 12.41 -2.14 5.85
C LEU A 111 12.67 -3.48 6.55
N MET A 112 11.92 -4.53 6.18
CA MET A 112 12.13 -5.88 6.72
C MET A 112 13.52 -6.44 6.42
N ASN A 113 14.04 -6.18 5.22
CA ASN A 113 15.32 -6.71 4.76
C ASN A 113 16.53 -5.87 5.18
N GLY A 114 16.33 -4.74 5.85
CA GLY A 114 17.40 -3.82 6.26
C GLY A 114 18.06 -3.09 5.09
N LYS A 115 17.36 -2.98 3.96
CA LYS A 115 17.78 -2.28 2.74
C LYS A 115 16.89 -1.05 2.48
N TYR A 116 16.41 -0.44 3.54
CA TYR A 116 15.48 0.68 3.46
C TYR A 116 16.17 1.95 2.96
N LEU A 117 15.38 2.78 2.30
CA LEU A 117 15.74 4.12 1.86
C LEU A 117 15.21 5.14 2.88
N ASP A 118 15.67 6.38 2.79
CA ASP A 118 15.20 7.46 3.67
C ASP A 118 13.68 7.67 3.54
N SER A 119 13.11 7.51 2.34
CA SER A 119 11.66 7.56 2.13
C SER A 119 10.92 6.48 2.92
N ASP A 120 11.51 5.31 3.13
CA ASP A 120 10.85 4.22 3.85
C ASP A 120 10.79 4.50 5.36
N ILE A 121 11.76 5.27 5.89
CA ILE A 121 11.71 5.80 7.25
C ILE A 121 10.65 6.91 7.35
N GLN A 122 10.50 7.75 6.32
CA GLN A 122 9.40 8.73 6.25
C GLN A 122 8.04 8.04 6.30
N LEU A 123 7.84 6.93 5.56
CA LEU A 123 6.64 6.10 5.64
C LEU A 123 6.35 5.69 7.09
N LEU A 124 7.33 5.17 7.83
CA LEU A 124 7.11 4.78 9.23
C LEU A 124 6.66 5.97 10.11
N HIS A 125 7.18 7.17 9.86
CA HIS A 125 6.77 8.39 10.56
C HIS A 125 5.38 8.90 10.14
N HIS A 126 5.03 8.73 8.86
CA HIS A 126 3.73 9.04 8.29
C HIS A 126 2.66 8.16 8.95
N GLU A 127 2.79 6.84 8.81
CA GLU A 127 1.79 5.87 9.25
C GLU A 127 1.60 5.85 10.77
N ILE A 128 2.68 6.06 11.55
CA ILE A 128 2.53 6.11 13.02
C ILE A 128 1.77 7.36 13.47
N PHE A 129 1.91 8.47 12.76
CA PHE A 129 1.17 9.68 13.07
C PHE A 129 -0.29 9.52 12.65
N GLU A 130 -0.54 9.09 11.41
CA GLU A 130 -1.88 8.87 10.88
C GLU A 130 -2.69 7.93 11.79
N SER A 131 -2.14 6.74 12.08
CA SER A 131 -2.81 5.75 12.91
C SER A 131 -3.14 6.27 14.31
N LYS A 132 -2.30 7.12 14.90
CA LYS A 132 -2.55 7.74 16.20
C LYS A 132 -3.63 8.82 16.09
N PHE A 133 -3.57 9.64 15.06
CA PHE A 133 -4.53 10.70 14.83
C PHE A 133 -5.94 10.12 14.65
N GLU A 134 -6.09 9.15 13.74
CA GLU A 134 -7.36 8.44 13.52
C GLU A 134 -7.87 7.82 14.83
N GLY A 135 -6.99 7.13 15.57
CA GLY A 135 -7.35 6.45 16.80
C GLY A 135 -7.75 7.39 17.96
N ILE A 136 -7.11 8.54 18.10
CA ILE A 136 -7.38 9.52 19.17
C ILE A 136 -8.62 10.34 18.85
N PHE A 137 -8.72 10.86 17.63
CA PHE A 137 -9.79 11.79 17.23
C PHE A 137 -11.00 11.08 16.60
N LYS A 138 -10.93 9.76 16.39
CA LYS A 138 -12.01 8.94 15.81
C LYS A 138 -12.46 9.47 14.45
N THR A 139 -11.51 9.92 13.64
CA THR A 139 -11.77 10.47 12.31
C THR A 139 -11.89 9.37 11.27
N ASN A 140 -12.28 9.75 10.04
CA ASN A 140 -12.03 8.92 8.88
C ASN A 140 -10.54 8.96 8.48
N TYR A 141 -10.13 8.06 7.59
CA TYR A 141 -8.74 7.96 7.14
C TYR A 141 -8.28 9.25 6.44
N ARG A 142 -9.13 9.82 5.56
CA ARG A 142 -8.81 11.02 4.78
C ARG A 142 -8.38 12.18 5.67
N THR A 143 -9.16 12.44 6.72
CA THR A 143 -8.87 13.51 7.69
C THR A 143 -7.56 13.24 8.43
N ALA A 144 -7.29 11.99 8.81
CA ALA A 144 -6.06 11.63 9.49
C ALA A 144 -4.84 11.80 8.56
N HIS A 145 -4.93 11.33 7.33
CA HIS A 145 -3.92 11.46 6.29
C HIS A 145 -3.59 12.92 5.97
N ASP A 146 -4.62 13.75 5.76
CA ASP A 146 -4.44 15.17 5.48
C ASP A 146 -3.73 15.88 6.65
N LYS A 147 -4.06 15.52 7.90
CA LYS A 147 -3.38 16.04 9.09
C LYS A 147 -1.95 15.51 9.22
N THR A 148 -1.66 14.31 8.75
CA THR A 148 -0.28 13.81 8.64
C THR A 148 0.53 14.68 7.70
N ILE A 149 0.01 14.98 6.51
CA ILE A 149 0.67 15.85 5.52
C ILE A 149 0.85 17.28 6.06
N GLU A 150 -0.21 17.90 6.58
CA GLU A 150 -0.16 19.25 7.17
C GLU A 150 0.89 19.36 8.29
N SER A 151 1.16 18.26 8.98
CA SER A 151 2.15 18.21 10.06
C SER A 151 3.60 18.08 9.58
N GLY A 152 3.83 18.06 8.27
CA GLY A 152 5.15 17.95 7.64
C GLY A 152 5.69 16.51 7.56
N ARG A 153 4.83 15.50 7.71
CA ARG A 153 5.21 14.08 7.64
C ARG A 153 4.83 13.50 6.29
N THR A 154 5.33 14.07 5.20
CA THR A 154 5.10 13.52 3.86
C THR A 154 5.90 12.24 3.66
N TRP A 155 5.50 11.44 2.67
CA TRP A 155 6.24 10.26 2.24
C TRP A 155 6.60 10.41 0.76
N ASP A 156 7.86 10.78 0.51
CA ASP A 156 8.33 11.16 -0.82
C ASP A 156 8.96 9.96 -1.54
N TRP A 157 8.18 8.92 -1.83
CA TRP A 157 8.69 7.68 -2.43
C TRP A 157 9.21 7.85 -3.86
N GLU A 158 8.73 8.85 -4.61
CA GLU A 158 9.12 9.11 -6.00
C GLU A 158 10.62 9.40 -6.13
N LYS A 159 11.22 10.03 -5.12
CA LYS A 159 12.66 10.35 -5.06
C LYS A 159 13.55 9.11 -5.11
N ASN A 160 13.00 7.93 -4.85
CA ASN A 160 13.74 6.66 -4.98
C ASN A 160 14.12 6.32 -6.42
N TYR A 161 13.52 7.00 -7.40
CA TYR A 161 13.73 6.76 -8.83
C TYR A 161 14.51 7.89 -9.54
N GLU A 162 14.99 8.90 -8.80
CA GLU A 162 15.68 10.09 -9.34
C GLU A 162 17.22 9.91 -9.47
N GLU A 163 17.70 8.68 -9.75
CA GLU A 163 19.13 8.39 -10.00
C GLU A 163 19.53 8.40 -11.48
#